data_AF-A0A0W8G9B9-F1
#
_entry.id   AF-A0A0W8G9B9-F1
#
_cell.length_a   1.000
_cell.length_b   1.000
_cell.length_c   1.000
_cell.angle_alpha   90.00
_cell.angle_beta   90.00
_cell.angle_gamma   90.00
#
_symmetry.space_group_name_H-M   'P 1'
#
loop_
_entity.id
_entity.type
_entity.pdbx_description
1 polymer ?
#
loop_
_entity_poly.entity_id
_entity_poly.type
_entity_poly.pdbx_seq_one_letter_code
_entity_poly.pdbx_strand_id
1 'polypeptide(L)'
;MAEAGRLTVRSGLVDSAFGNVSCLVGDVLHISRTGAALDELEGQIEACPLDGSSCAALTASSEFPAHARIVTGTAARVVLHGHPRFSVILSMDCGKTDCPDRDRCHVACREDRRVFGVPVVPGEVGCGPRGLAHTLPPALSARRAAMVLGHGVFTVDDTDFNRAFAAMLDLERACRDEVLDRMERG
;
A
#
# COMPACT_ATOMS: atom_id res chain seq x y z
N MET A 1 5.46 6.91 -13.51
CA MET A 1 5.99 6.53 -12.17
C MET A 1 6.55 7.74 -11.45
N ALA A 2 7.58 8.43 -11.94
CA ALA A 2 8.17 9.58 -11.24
C ALA A 2 7.18 10.73 -10.95
N GLU A 3 6.30 11.06 -11.90
CA GLU A 3 5.23 12.03 -11.67
C GLU A 3 4.28 11.62 -10.55
N ALA A 4 3.87 10.35 -10.51
CA ALA A 4 3.02 9.82 -9.44
C ALA A 4 3.73 9.88 -8.08
N GLY A 5 5.03 9.57 -8.02
CA GLY A 5 5.84 9.70 -6.82
C GLY A 5 5.88 11.15 -6.30
N ARG A 6 6.27 12.11 -7.15
CA ARG A 6 6.24 13.55 -6.83
C ARG A 6 4.87 14.01 -6.35
N LEU A 7 3.80 13.61 -7.03
CA LEU A 7 2.45 14.03 -6.68
C LEU A 7 2.01 13.45 -5.32
N THR A 8 2.39 12.21 -5.03
CA THR A 8 2.10 11.54 -3.75
C THR A 8 2.79 12.25 -2.58
N VAL A 9 4.07 12.59 -2.73
CA VAL A 9 4.84 13.35 -1.72
C VAL A 9 4.27 14.76 -1.55
N ARG A 10 4.06 15.50 -2.64
CA ARG A 10 3.51 16.87 -2.61
C ARG A 10 2.13 16.96 -1.99
N SER A 11 1.34 15.88 -2.07
CA SER A 11 0.00 15.81 -1.49
C SER A 11 0.01 15.38 -0.02
N GLY A 12 1.18 15.15 0.57
CA GLY A 12 1.33 14.73 1.97
C GLY A 12 0.88 13.31 2.25
N LEU A 13 0.71 12.47 1.21
CA LEU A 13 0.25 11.09 1.34
C LEU A 13 1.36 10.13 1.77
N VAL A 14 2.62 10.58 1.73
CA VAL A 14 3.78 9.82 2.19
C VAL A 14 4.94 10.76 2.47
N ASP A 15 5.82 10.35 3.37
CA ASP A 15 7.14 10.99 3.53
C ASP A 15 8.10 10.43 2.46
N SER A 16 8.98 11.27 1.92
CA SER A 16 9.66 11.05 0.63
C SER A 16 10.25 9.64 0.44
N ALA A 17 10.88 9.06 1.47
CA ALA A 17 11.57 7.77 1.40
C ALA A 17 10.78 6.55 1.95
N PHE A 18 9.55 6.74 2.43
CA PHE A 18 8.80 5.67 3.10
C PHE A 18 7.77 4.97 2.20
N GLY A 19 7.43 5.51 1.03
CA GLY A 19 6.52 4.86 0.09
C GLY A 19 7.24 4.08 -1.01
N ASN A 20 6.47 3.40 -1.84
CA ASN A 20 6.99 2.80 -3.06
C ASN A 20 5.94 2.76 -4.18
N VAL A 21 6.42 2.60 -5.40
CA VAL A 21 5.59 2.66 -6.61
C VAL A 21 6.08 1.62 -7.60
N SER A 22 5.14 0.93 -8.26
CA SER A 22 5.48 -0.03 -9.33
C SER A 22 4.55 0.03 -10.54
N CYS A 23 5.06 -0.36 -11.70
CA CYS A 23 4.33 -0.49 -12.95
C CYS A 23 4.75 -1.78 -13.69
N LEU A 24 3.77 -2.56 -14.15
CA LEU A 24 3.95 -3.76 -14.94
C LEU A 24 3.93 -3.42 -16.44
N VAL A 25 5.05 -3.68 -17.11
CA VAL A 25 5.23 -3.51 -18.56
C VAL A 25 5.67 -4.84 -19.16
N GLY A 26 4.78 -5.48 -19.93
CA GLY A 26 4.97 -6.87 -20.33
C GLY A 26 5.03 -7.75 -19.07
N ASP A 27 6.07 -8.58 -18.98
CA ASP A 27 6.32 -9.47 -17.84
C ASP A 27 7.36 -8.91 -16.85
N VAL A 28 7.67 -7.61 -16.96
CA VAL A 28 8.66 -6.94 -16.10
C VAL A 28 7.97 -5.94 -15.19
N LEU A 29 8.12 -6.14 -13.89
CA LEU A 29 7.65 -5.21 -12.88
C LEU A 29 8.75 -4.18 -12.60
N HIS A 30 8.51 -2.94 -12.99
CA HIS A 30 9.36 -1.81 -12.62
C HIS A 30 8.93 -1.30 -11.26
N ILE A 31 9.84 -1.23 -10.30
CA ILE A 31 9.54 -0.81 -8.91
C ILE A 31 10.61 0.15 -8.40
N SER A 32 10.22 1.09 -7.54
CA SER A 32 11.18 1.93 -6.83
C SER A 32 12.15 1.09 -5.98
N ARG A 33 13.41 1.52 -5.90
CA ARG A 33 14.41 0.90 -5.03
C ARG A 33 14.10 1.10 -3.55
N THR A 34 14.64 0.23 -2.69
CA THR A 34 14.55 0.41 -1.24
C THR A 34 15.18 1.75 -0.85
N GLY A 35 14.44 2.56 -0.07
CA GLY A 35 14.88 3.88 0.40
C GLY A 35 14.92 4.97 -0.69
N ALA A 36 14.39 4.72 -1.89
CA ALA A 36 14.30 5.73 -2.93
C ALA A 36 13.36 6.87 -2.51
N ALA A 37 13.80 8.11 -2.71
CA ALA A 37 12.96 9.30 -2.59
C ALA A 37 11.94 9.32 -3.74
N LEU A 38 10.63 9.29 -3.42
CA LEU A 38 9.58 9.21 -4.43
C LEU A 38 9.43 10.49 -5.27
N ASP A 39 9.84 11.64 -4.73
CA ASP A 39 9.90 12.91 -5.45
C ASP A 39 11.12 13.05 -6.37
N GLU A 40 12.12 12.17 -6.23
CA GLU A 40 13.36 12.10 -7.02
C GLU A 40 13.59 10.68 -7.60
N LEU A 41 12.52 10.09 -8.15
CA LEU A 41 12.53 8.68 -8.54
C LEU A 41 13.35 8.37 -9.81
N GLU A 42 13.65 9.37 -10.64
CA GLU A 42 14.47 9.20 -11.83
C GLU A 42 15.82 8.53 -11.51
N GLY A 43 16.12 7.40 -12.15
CA GLY A 43 17.33 6.62 -11.88
C GLY A 43 17.28 5.70 -10.65
N GLN A 44 16.17 5.70 -9.90
CA GLN A 44 15.94 4.88 -8.71
C GLN A 44 14.86 3.79 -8.92
N ILE A 45 14.71 3.32 -10.16
CA ILE A 45 13.75 2.28 -10.54
C ILE A 45 14.51 1.00 -10.90
N GLU A 46 14.10 -0.10 -10.30
CA GLU A 46 14.60 -1.44 -10.57
C GLU A 46 13.65 -2.18 -11.52
N ALA A 47 14.18 -2.92 -12.49
CA ALA A 47 13.39 -3.74 -13.42
C ALA A 47 13.47 -5.20 -12.99
N CYS A 48 12.34 -5.77 -12.58
CA CYS A 48 12.27 -7.12 -12.04
C CYS A 48 11.38 -8.01 -12.93
N PRO A 49 11.98 -8.88 -13.78
CA PRO A 49 11.24 -9.90 -14.50
C PRO A 49 10.47 -10.83 -13.54
N LEU A 50 9.21 -11.13 -13.87
CA LEU A 50 8.35 -12.00 -13.06
C LEU A 50 8.42 -13.48 -13.45
N ASP A 51 9.18 -13.81 -14.50
CA ASP A 51 9.43 -15.18 -14.99
C ASP A 51 10.44 -15.96 -14.14
N GLY A 52 10.99 -15.34 -13.08
CA GLY A 52 12.01 -15.94 -12.22
C GLY A 52 13.40 -15.98 -12.83
N SER A 53 13.62 -15.32 -13.98
CA SER A 53 14.93 -15.26 -14.66
C SER A 53 15.97 -14.39 -13.94
N SER A 54 15.54 -13.60 -12.95
CA SER A 54 16.40 -12.69 -12.18
C SER A 54 16.37 -13.04 -10.68
N CYS A 55 17.55 -13.27 -10.10
CA CYS A 55 17.74 -13.31 -8.65
C CYS A 55 17.93 -11.91 -8.04
N ALA A 56 17.92 -10.83 -8.83
CA ALA A 56 18.37 -9.51 -8.42
C ALA A 56 17.19 -8.54 -8.23
N ALA A 57 16.43 -8.76 -7.17
CA ALA A 57 15.67 -7.70 -6.49
C ALA A 57 16.51 -7.09 -5.34
N LEU A 58 17.85 -7.18 -5.41
CA LEU A 58 18.79 -6.78 -4.35
C LEU A 58 18.58 -5.32 -3.90
N THR A 59 18.26 -4.46 -4.86
CA THR A 59 18.04 -3.02 -4.67
C THR A 59 16.56 -2.66 -4.72
N ALA A 60 15.67 -3.57 -5.13
CA ALA A 60 14.24 -3.31 -5.20
C ALA A 60 13.67 -3.01 -3.81
N SER A 61 12.48 -2.39 -3.76
CA SER A 61 11.74 -2.21 -2.50
C SER A 61 11.64 -3.53 -1.72
N SER A 62 11.77 -3.45 -0.39
CA SER A 62 11.50 -4.58 0.53
C SER A 62 10.08 -5.12 0.40
N GLU A 63 9.16 -4.31 -0.13
CA GLU A 63 7.77 -4.69 -0.43
C GLU A 63 7.55 -5.23 -1.84
N PHE A 64 8.61 -5.43 -2.63
CA PHE A 64 8.53 -6.05 -3.95
C PHE A 64 7.68 -7.32 -3.97
N PRO A 65 7.79 -8.27 -3.01
CA PRO A 65 6.94 -9.46 -3.00
C PRO A 65 5.44 -9.15 -2.95
N ALA A 66 5.03 -8.10 -2.23
CA ALA A 66 3.65 -7.67 -2.20
C ALA A 66 3.20 -7.15 -3.57
N HIS A 67 3.99 -6.29 -4.19
CA HIS A 67 3.70 -5.72 -5.51
C HIS A 67 3.62 -6.80 -6.59
N ALA A 68 4.60 -7.71 -6.62
CA ALA A 68 4.63 -8.84 -7.55
C ALA A 68 3.38 -9.72 -7.40
N ARG A 69 2.95 -10.01 -6.16
CA ARG A 69 1.75 -10.80 -5.90
C ARG A 69 0.45 -10.07 -6.22
N ILE A 70 0.41 -8.74 -6.06
CA ILE A 70 -0.74 -7.92 -6.48
C ILE A 70 -0.90 -7.99 -8.00
N VAL A 71 0.15 -7.71 -8.77
CA VAL A 71 0.05 -7.65 -10.25
C VAL A 71 -0.10 -9.04 -10.89
N THR A 72 0.33 -10.11 -10.23
CA THR A 72 0.12 -11.49 -10.70
C THR A 72 -1.19 -12.11 -10.21
N GLY A 73 -1.76 -11.60 -9.12
CA GLY A 73 -2.98 -12.11 -8.50
C GLY A 73 -4.24 -11.29 -8.81
N THR A 74 -4.12 -10.17 -9.53
CA THR A 74 -5.21 -9.26 -9.87
C THR A 74 -5.03 -8.70 -11.29
N ALA A 75 -5.98 -7.89 -11.76
CA ALA A 75 -5.85 -7.17 -13.03
C ALA A 75 -4.98 -5.89 -12.93
N ALA A 76 -4.43 -5.59 -11.75
CA ALA A 76 -3.63 -4.40 -11.53
C ALA A 76 -2.35 -4.40 -12.37
N ARG A 77 -2.08 -3.28 -13.02
CA ARG A 77 -0.84 -3.00 -13.74
C ARG A 77 0.03 -1.98 -13.03
N VAL A 78 -0.55 -1.15 -12.17
CA VAL A 78 0.20 -0.22 -11.34
C VAL A 78 -0.19 -0.37 -9.89
N VAL A 79 0.79 -0.14 -9.01
CA VAL A 79 0.62 -0.15 -7.56
C VAL A 79 1.27 1.09 -7.00
N LEU A 80 0.54 1.84 -6.18
CA LEU A 80 1.01 3.00 -5.44
C LEU A 80 0.82 2.73 -3.95
N HIS A 81 1.91 2.77 -3.21
CA HIS A 81 1.94 2.60 -1.77
C HIS A 81 2.37 3.90 -1.09
N GLY A 82 1.61 4.31 -0.07
CA GLY A 82 1.87 5.49 0.72
C GLY A 82 1.51 5.30 2.19
N HIS A 83 1.81 6.33 2.98
CA HIS A 83 1.59 6.37 4.43
C HIS A 83 0.72 7.57 4.85
N PRO A 84 -0.49 7.71 4.29
CA PRO A 84 -1.35 8.84 4.59
C PRO A 84 -1.82 8.76 6.05
N ARG A 85 -1.60 9.85 6.80
CA ARG A 85 -1.58 9.86 8.28
C ARG A 85 -2.91 9.45 8.87
N PHE A 86 -4.02 10.04 8.41
CA PHE A 86 -5.34 9.80 8.98
C PHE A 86 -5.86 8.41 8.63
N SER A 87 -5.55 7.92 7.43
CA SER A 87 -5.81 6.55 7.02
C SER A 87 -5.08 5.55 7.91
N VAL A 88 -3.79 5.78 8.19
CA VAL A 88 -3.02 4.93 9.12
C VAL A 88 -3.64 4.95 10.52
N ILE A 89 -4.02 6.12 11.04
CA ILE A 89 -4.70 6.26 12.34
C ILE A 89 -5.98 5.41 12.38
N LEU A 90 -6.90 5.61 11.43
CA LEU A 90 -8.17 4.87 11.40
C LEU A 90 -7.98 3.37 11.11
N SER A 91 -6.90 2.97 10.40
CA SER A 91 -6.57 1.57 10.23
C SER A 91 -6.31 0.87 11.56
N MET A 92 -5.85 1.59 12.59
CA MET A 92 -5.59 1.05 13.93
C MET A 92 -6.81 1.16 14.86
N ASP A 93 -7.78 2.00 14.53
CA ASP A 93 -8.96 2.25 15.34
C ASP A 93 -9.93 1.05 15.35
N CYS A 94 -9.79 0.22 16.38
CA CYS A 94 -10.59 -0.97 16.58
C CYS A 94 -11.42 -0.83 17.86
N GLY A 95 -12.75 -0.77 17.70
CA GLY A 95 -13.69 -0.62 18.83
C GLY A 95 -13.81 -1.85 19.75
N LYS A 96 -13.10 -2.95 19.47
CA LYS A 96 -13.13 -4.15 20.31
C LYS A 96 -12.25 -3.93 21.54
N THR A 97 -12.84 -3.84 22.73
CA THR A 97 -12.15 -3.61 24.01
C THR A 97 -11.44 -4.86 24.54
N ASP A 98 -12.05 -6.03 24.41
CA ASP A 98 -11.54 -7.29 24.97
C ASP A 98 -11.02 -8.23 23.86
N CYS A 99 -10.09 -7.72 23.05
CA CYS A 99 -9.44 -8.53 22.01
C CYS A 99 -8.27 -9.31 22.61
N PRO A 100 -8.32 -10.66 22.69
CA PRO A 100 -7.22 -11.46 23.25
C PRO A 100 -5.95 -11.43 22.38
N ASP A 101 -6.08 -11.06 21.10
CA ASP A 101 -4.98 -11.00 20.13
C ASP A 101 -4.54 -9.56 19.83
N ARG A 102 -4.90 -8.57 20.67
CA ARG A 102 -4.66 -7.13 20.43
C ARG A 102 -3.22 -6.83 19.99
N ASP A 103 -2.25 -7.39 20.68
CA ASP A 103 -0.82 -7.14 20.42
C ASP A 103 -0.32 -7.78 19.12
N ARG A 104 -1.11 -8.66 18.49
CA ARG A 104 -0.77 -9.31 17.21
C ARG A 104 -1.66 -8.87 16.05
N CYS A 105 -2.53 -7.89 16.23
CA CYS A 105 -3.44 -7.46 15.16
C CYS A 105 -2.69 -6.98 13.91
N HIS A 106 -1.54 -6.34 14.06
CA HIS A 106 -0.73 -5.87 12.92
C HIS A 106 -0.23 -7.00 12.00
N VAL A 107 -0.08 -8.23 12.52
CA VAL A 107 0.42 -9.38 11.74
C VAL A 107 -0.64 -10.46 11.47
N ALA A 108 -1.67 -10.58 12.32
CA ALA A 108 -2.60 -11.70 12.27
C ALA A 108 -4.02 -11.36 12.76
N CYS A 109 -4.49 -10.12 12.54
CA CYS A 109 -5.88 -9.78 12.86
C CYS A 109 -6.87 -10.65 12.06
N ARG A 110 -7.89 -11.17 12.74
CA ARG A 110 -8.93 -12.03 12.15
C ARG A 110 -10.25 -11.30 11.91
N GLU A 111 -10.35 -10.05 12.34
CA GLU A 111 -11.55 -9.25 12.19
C GLU A 111 -11.65 -8.73 10.74
N ASP A 112 -12.83 -8.87 10.09
CA ASP A 112 -13.09 -8.21 8.80
C ASP A 112 -13.34 -6.72 9.05
N ARG A 113 -12.26 -5.95 9.05
CA ARG A 113 -12.31 -4.50 9.29
C ARG A 113 -12.33 -3.74 7.98
N ARG A 114 -13.13 -2.68 7.96
CA ARG A 114 -13.26 -1.78 6.82
C ARG A 114 -13.31 -0.34 7.30
N VAL A 115 -12.68 0.56 6.55
CA VAL A 115 -12.76 2.01 6.73
C VAL A 115 -13.27 2.58 5.42
N PHE A 116 -14.45 3.21 5.42
CA PHE A 116 -15.15 3.66 4.19
C PHE A 116 -15.26 2.58 3.10
N GLY A 117 -15.49 1.33 3.50
CA GLY A 117 -15.56 0.18 2.58
C GLY A 117 -14.20 -0.38 2.11
N VAL A 118 -13.10 0.31 2.39
CA VAL A 118 -11.73 -0.14 2.12
C VAL A 118 -11.31 -1.18 3.17
N PRO A 119 -10.89 -2.39 2.76
CA PRO A 119 -10.47 -3.43 3.70
C PRO A 119 -9.21 -3.03 4.45
N VAL A 120 -9.15 -3.35 5.74
CA VAL A 120 -7.96 -3.24 6.58
C VAL A 120 -7.39 -4.64 6.79
N VAL A 121 -6.22 -4.91 6.23
CA VAL A 121 -5.55 -6.21 6.33
C VAL A 121 -4.36 -6.16 7.28
N PRO A 122 -4.06 -7.26 7.98
CA PRO A 122 -2.79 -7.43 8.67
C PRO A 122 -1.69 -7.87 7.69
N GLY A 123 -0.44 -7.73 8.11
CA GLY A 123 0.68 -8.41 7.48
C GLY A 123 2.02 -7.72 7.67
N GLU A 124 3.07 -8.50 7.43
CA GLU A 124 4.47 -8.09 7.55
C GLU A 124 5.08 -7.88 6.17
N VAL A 125 6.10 -7.02 6.09
CA VAL A 125 6.89 -6.86 4.87
C VAL A 125 7.62 -8.17 4.54
N GLY A 126 7.71 -8.51 3.24
CA GLY A 126 8.40 -9.70 2.75
C GLY A 126 7.50 -10.90 2.46
N CYS A 127 8.12 -12.09 2.37
CA CYS A 127 7.49 -13.35 1.94
C CYS A 127 7.17 -14.33 3.08
N GLY A 128 7.25 -13.89 4.34
CA GLY A 128 6.98 -14.76 5.48
C GLY A 128 5.52 -15.26 5.51
N PRO A 129 5.16 -16.20 6.40
CA PRO A 129 3.81 -16.76 6.48
C PRO A 129 2.69 -15.73 6.71
N ARG A 130 3.04 -14.55 7.23
CA ARG A 130 2.13 -13.40 7.44
C ARG A 130 2.46 -12.23 6.52
N GLY A 131 3.19 -12.49 5.44
CA GLY A 131 3.62 -11.47 4.50
C GLY A 131 2.45 -10.80 3.78
N LEU A 132 2.59 -9.51 3.49
CA LEU A 132 1.63 -8.73 2.71
C LEU A 132 1.35 -9.33 1.32
N ALA A 133 2.32 -10.08 0.80
CA ALA A 133 2.20 -10.94 -0.38
C ALA A 133 1.01 -11.92 -0.36
N HIS A 134 0.46 -12.22 0.82
CA HIS A 134 -0.69 -13.11 1.00
C HIS A 134 -2.00 -12.38 1.26
N THR A 135 -1.96 -11.19 1.87
CA THR A 135 -3.17 -10.48 2.33
C THR A 135 -3.61 -9.36 1.38
N LEU A 136 -2.67 -8.71 0.69
CA LEU A 136 -2.99 -7.63 -0.26
C LEU A 136 -3.67 -8.11 -1.55
N PRO A 137 -3.21 -9.17 -2.26
CA PRO A 137 -3.86 -9.60 -3.49
C PRO A 137 -5.36 -9.92 -3.34
N PRO A 138 -5.82 -10.70 -2.34
CA PRO A 138 -7.25 -10.94 -2.18
C PRO A 138 -8.02 -9.66 -1.82
N ALA A 139 -7.44 -8.75 -1.02
CA ALA A 139 -8.06 -7.49 -0.65
C ALA A 139 -8.27 -6.52 -1.84
N LEU A 140 -7.36 -6.58 -2.82
CA LEU A 140 -7.33 -5.73 -4.01
C LEU A 140 -7.96 -6.39 -5.26
N SER A 141 -8.36 -7.66 -5.20
CA SER A 141 -8.93 -8.40 -6.33
C SER A 141 -10.15 -7.72 -6.99
N ALA A 142 -10.99 -7.08 -6.18
CA ALA A 142 -12.19 -6.37 -6.62
C ALA A 142 -12.24 -4.91 -6.15
N ARG A 143 -11.12 -4.36 -5.66
CA ARG A 143 -11.05 -3.02 -5.08
C ARG A 143 -9.76 -2.31 -5.46
N ARG A 144 -9.84 -0.98 -5.52
CA ARG A 144 -8.70 -0.11 -5.87
C ARG A 144 -7.81 0.26 -4.70
N ALA A 145 -8.24 0.00 -3.47
CA ALA A 145 -7.52 0.37 -2.27
C ALA A 145 -7.61 -0.74 -1.22
N ALA A 146 -6.53 -0.90 -0.45
CA ALA A 146 -6.46 -1.69 0.76
C ALA A 146 -5.57 -0.97 1.76
N MET A 147 -5.94 -1.02 3.03
CA MET A 147 -5.16 -0.46 4.13
C MET A 147 -4.44 -1.61 4.83
N VAL A 148 -3.18 -1.41 5.19
CA VAL A 148 -2.43 -2.32 6.04
C VAL A 148 -2.43 -1.75 7.45
N LEU A 149 -2.89 -2.54 8.42
CA LEU A 149 -3.12 -2.11 9.80
C LEU A 149 -1.84 -1.49 10.40
N GLY A 150 -1.90 -0.19 10.70
CA GLY A 150 -0.80 0.57 11.32
C GLY A 150 0.42 0.78 10.42
N HIS A 151 0.32 0.43 9.14
CA HIS A 151 1.42 0.52 8.19
C HIS A 151 1.11 1.58 7.14
N GLY A 152 0.18 1.33 6.23
CA GLY A 152 -0.04 2.21 5.08
C GLY A 152 -1.22 1.86 4.21
N VAL A 153 -1.26 2.46 3.03
CA VAL A 153 -2.31 2.25 2.03
C VAL A 153 -1.68 1.79 0.73
N PHE A 154 -2.25 0.75 0.14
CA PHE A 154 -1.94 0.28 -1.20
C PHE A 154 -3.11 0.59 -2.10
N THR A 155 -2.83 1.27 -3.22
CA THR A 155 -3.82 1.54 -4.26
C THR A 155 -3.35 1.01 -5.60
N VAL A 156 -4.31 0.60 -6.43
CA VAL A 156 -4.05 -0.10 -7.69
C VAL A 156 -4.92 0.38 -8.83
N ASP A 157 -4.41 0.17 -10.04
CA ASP A 157 -5.13 0.43 -11.27
C ASP A 157 -4.64 -0.51 -12.38
N ASP A 158 -5.46 -0.76 -13.40
CA ASP A 158 -5.17 -1.61 -14.56
C ASP A 158 -4.62 -0.83 -15.77
N THR A 159 -4.54 0.51 -15.70
CA THR A 159 -4.10 1.37 -16.79
C THR A 159 -2.97 2.31 -16.39
N ASP A 160 -3.18 3.18 -15.40
CA ASP A 160 -2.23 4.21 -15.00
C ASP A 160 -2.40 4.64 -13.54
N PHE A 161 -1.53 5.54 -13.06
CA PHE A 161 -1.53 5.96 -11.66
C PHE A 161 -2.65 6.93 -11.28
N ASN A 162 -3.43 7.48 -12.22
CA ASN A 162 -4.36 8.57 -11.93
C ASN A 162 -5.47 8.14 -10.96
N ARG A 163 -6.12 7.00 -11.24
CA ARG A 163 -7.21 6.49 -10.38
C ARG A 163 -6.68 5.86 -9.09
N ALA A 164 -5.47 5.28 -9.11
CA ALA A 164 -4.82 4.79 -7.88
C ALA A 164 -4.52 5.95 -6.93
N PHE A 165 -3.89 7.03 -7.45
CA PHE A 165 -3.61 8.25 -6.69
C PHE A 165 -4.90 8.91 -6.17
N ALA A 166 -5.91 9.08 -7.02
CA ALA A 166 -7.20 9.66 -6.61
C ALA A 166 -7.84 8.85 -5.48
N ALA A 167 -7.84 7.51 -5.58
CA ALA A 167 -8.37 6.64 -4.52
C ALA A 167 -7.63 6.81 -3.19
N MET A 168 -6.31 6.98 -3.20
CA MET A 168 -5.52 7.22 -1.99
C MET A 168 -5.83 8.60 -1.39
N LEU A 169 -5.91 9.63 -2.23
CA LEU A 169 -6.20 11.00 -1.81
C LEU A 169 -7.61 11.13 -1.23
N ASP A 170 -8.61 10.53 -1.88
CA ASP A 170 -10.00 10.58 -1.43
C ASP A 170 -10.19 9.81 -0.13
N LEU A 171 -9.55 8.64 0.01
CA LEU A 171 -9.53 7.90 1.27
C LEU A 171 -8.92 8.73 2.39
N GLU A 172 -7.77 9.37 2.17
CA GLU A 172 -7.12 10.17 3.20
C GLU A 172 -7.96 11.38 3.62
N ARG A 173 -8.62 12.05 2.66
CA ARG A 173 -9.55 13.15 2.95
C ARG A 173 -10.71 12.68 3.81
N ALA A 174 -11.36 11.57 3.43
CA ALA A 174 -12.45 11.00 4.21
C ALA A 174 -12.00 10.60 5.63
N CYS A 175 -10.80 10.01 5.75
CA CYS A 175 -10.23 9.67 7.06
C CYS A 175 -9.92 10.90 7.89
N ARG A 176 -9.39 11.96 7.28
CA ARG A 176 -9.11 13.23 7.96
C ARG A 176 -10.37 13.84 8.52
N ASP A 177 -11.40 13.97 7.69
CA ASP A 177 -12.66 14.59 8.08
C ASP A 177 -13.26 13.82 9.27
N GLU A 178 -13.31 12.49 9.20
CA GLU A 178 -13.82 11.64 10.29
C GLU A 178 -13.00 11.75 11.59
N VAL A 179 -11.67 11.84 11.51
CA VAL A 179 -10.84 12.03 12.71
C VAL A 179 -11.11 13.38 13.36
N LEU A 180 -11.16 14.46 12.57
CA LEU A 180 -11.44 15.81 13.08
C LEU A 180 -12.84 15.90 13.69
N ASP A 181 -13.83 15.35 13.00
CA ASP A 181 -15.21 15.22 13.45
C ASP A 181 -15.32 14.52 14.82
N ARG A 182 -14.55 13.45 15.05
CA ARG A 182 -14.52 12.76 16.35
C ARG A 182 -13.86 13.58 17.43
N MET A 183 -12.84 14.37 17.10
CA MET A 183 -12.17 15.25 18.06
C MET A 183 -13.07 16.42 18.50
N GLU A 184 -13.99 16.87 17.64
CA GLU A 184 -14.97 17.91 17.99
C GLU A 184 -16.15 17.37 18.81
N ARG A 185 -16.47 16.08 18.66
CA ARG A 185 -17.56 15.40 19.39
C ARG A 185 -17.14 14.87 20.77
N GLY A 186 -15.84 14.79 21.05
CA GLY A 186 -15.26 14.27 22.30
C GLY A 186 -14.98 15.38 23.31
#